data_AF-A0A7G7KFL0-F1
#
_entry.id   AF-A0A7G7KFL0-F1
#
_cell.length_a   1.000
_cell.length_b   1.000
_cell.length_c   1.000
_cell.angle_alpha   90.00
_cell.angle_beta   90.00
_cell.angle_gamma   90.00
#
_symmetry.space_group_name_H-M   'P 1'
#
loop_
_entity.id
_entity.type
_entity.pdbx_description
1 polymer ?
#
loop_
_entity_poly.entity_id
_entity_poly.type
_entity_poly.pdbx_seq_one_letter_code
_entity_poly.pdbx_strand_id
1 'polypeptide(L)' 'MKRIRHTPEQIIRKLKTAEQLIAQGKTVADVCRAIEVTQPTYHRWKQQYGGMQAEEAKRLTQLEKENARL' A
#
# COMPACT_ATOMS: atom_id res chain seq x y z
N MET A 1 7.05 -25.94 2.01
CA MET A 1 6.76 -24.69 1.26
C MET A 1 7.69 -23.59 1.74
N LYS A 2 8.46 -22.95 0.84
CA LYS A 2 9.40 -21.88 1.22
C LYS A 2 8.58 -20.65 1.64
N ARG A 3 8.72 -20.21 2.89
CA ARG A 3 7.95 -19.09 3.46
C ARG A 3 8.50 -17.79 2.83
N ILE A 4 7.91 -17.34 1.73
CA ILE A 4 8.28 -16.07 1.10
C ILE A 4 7.91 -14.94 2.06
N ARG A 5 8.91 -14.28 2.63
CA ARG A 5 8.71 -13.09 3.48
C ARG A 5 8.71 -11.88 2.57
N HIS A 6 7.64 -11.09 2.61
CA HIS A 6 7.60 -9.79 1.95
C HIS A 6 8.35 -8.78 2.81
N THR A 7 9.19 -7.94 2.20
CA THR A 7 9.80 -6.81 2.89
C THR A 7 8.74 -5.72 3.15
N PRO A 8 8.95 -4.82 4.14
CA PRO A 8 8.06 -3.69 4.36
C PRO A 8 7.78 -2.87 3.10
N GLU A 9 8.81 -2.62 2.27
CA GLU A 9 8.68 -1.89 1.01
C GLU A 9 7.80 -2.63 -0.01
N GLN A 10 7.93 -3.96 -0.11
CA GLN A 10 7.09 -4.77 -0.99
C GLN A 10 5.62 -4.73 -0.52
N ILE A 11 5.39 -4.76 0.79
CA ILE A 11 4.05 -4.65 1.38
C ILE A 11 3.44 -3.29 1.03
N ILE A 12 4.17 -2.19 1.24
CA ILE A 12 3.71 -0.83 0.94
C ILE A 12 3.38 -0.68 -0.55
N ARG A 13 4.22 -1.18 -1.45
CA ARG A 13 3.96 -1.14 -2.91
C ARG A 13 2.68 -1.91 -3.25
N LYS A 14 2.50 -3.11 -2.70
CA LYS A 14 1.29 -3.92 -2.91
C LYS A 14 0.04 -3.24 -2.37
N LEU A 15 0.12 -2.62 -1.18
CA LEU A 15 -1.00 -1.87 -0.62
C LEU A 15 -1.37 -0.64 -1.47
N LYS A 16 -0.38 0.09 -2.01
CA LYS A 16 -0.64 1.22 -2.92
C LYS A 16 -1.33 0.76 -4.21
N THR A 17 -0.87 -0.34 -4.82
CA THR A 17 -1.55 -0.94 -5.99
C THR A 17 -2.97 -1.36 -5.62
N ALA A 18 -3.16 -1.93 -4.44
CA ALA A 18 -4.47 -2.32 -3.96
C ALA A 18 -5.43 -1.12 -3.81
N GLU A 19 -4.97 0.00 -3.24
CA GLU A 19 -5.76 1.23 -3.12
C GLU A 19 -6.13 1.82 -4.49
N GLN A 20 -5.19 1.83 -5.45
CA GLN A 20 -5.48 2.29 -6.81
C GLN A 20 -6.56 1.44 -7.49
N LEU A 21 -6.49 0.12 -7.34
CA LEU A 21 -7.49 -0.79 -7.91
C LEU A 21 -8.87 -0.63 -7.24
N ILE A 22 -8.90 -0.39 -5.92
CA ILE A 22 -10.13 -0.06 -5.20
C ILE A 22 -10.71 1.27 -5.68
N ALA A 23 -9.87 2.29 -5.89
CA ALA A 23 -10.30 3.59 -6.42
C ALA A 23 -10.87 3.49 -7.86
N GLN A 24 -10.44 2.49 -8.63
CA GLN A 24 -11.00 2.15 -9.94
C GLN A 24 -12.31 1.34 -9.84
N GLY A 25 -12.81 1.06 -8.63
CA GLY A 25 -14.06 0.32 -8.40
C GLY A 25 -13.89 -1.19 -8.27
N LYS A 26 -12.67 -1.73 -8.20
CA LYS A 26 -12.47 -3.18 -7.98
C LYS A 26 -12.77 -3.58 -6.54
N THR A 27 -13.28 -4.80 -6.36
CA THR A 27 -13.55 -5.33 -5.02
C THR A 27 -12.26 -5.74 -4.31
N VAL A 28 -12.30 -5.80 -2.98
CA VAL A 28 -11.17 -6.28 -2.16
C VAL A 28 -10.74 -7.70 -2.57
N ALA A 29 -11.68 -8.55 -2.99
CA ALA A 29 -11.39 -9.90 -3.45
C ALA A 29 -10.55 -9.89 -4.75
N ASP A 30 -10.93 -9.05 -5.72
CA ASP A 30 -10.20 -8.92 -6.99
C ASP A 30 -8.82 -8.30 -6.79
N VAL A 31 -8.74 -7.31 -5.90
CA VAL A 31 -7.49 -6.68 -5.51
C VAL A 31 -6.55 -7.68 -4.86
N CYS A 32 -7.04 -8.49 -3.91
CA CYS A 32 -6.23 -9.53 -3.27
C CYS A 32 -5.67 -10.55 -4.26
N ARG A 33 -6.46 -10.93 -5.29
CA ARG A 33 -5.94 -11.76 -6.40
C ARG A 33 -4.86 -11.02 -7.19
N ALA A 34 -5.06 -9.75 -7.52
CA ALA A 34 -4.12 -8.95 -8.31
C ALA A 34 -2.76 -8.74 -7.63
N ILE A 35 -2.73 -8.62 -6.30
CA ILE A 35 -1.47 -8.49 -5.53
C ILE A 35 -0.97 -9.83 -4.97
N GLU A 36 -1.60 -10.94 -5.35
CA GLU A 36 -1.25 -12.31 -4.96
C GLU A 36 -1.21 -12.52 -3.44
N VAL A 37 -2.19 -11.98 -2.72
CA VAL A 37 -2.33 -12.18 -1.27
C VAL A 37 -3.73 -12.62 -0.90
N THR A 38 -3.88 -13.11 0.33
CA THR A 38 -5.19 -13.44 0.88
C THR A 38 -5.83 -12.20 1.53
N GLN A 39 -7.16 -12.15 1.60
CA GLN A 39 -7.86 -11.05 2.26
C GLN A 39 -7.41 -10.83 3.71
N PRO A 40 -7.23 -11.88 4.55
CA PRO A 40 -6.71 -11.70 5.92
C PRO A 40 -5.32 -11.06 5.95
N THR A 41 -4.44 -11.43 5.02
CA THR A 41 -3.10 -10.82 4.89
C THR A 41 -3.21 -9.35 4.50
N TYR A 42 -4.07 -9.01 3.53
CA TYR A 42 -4.32 -7.63 3.13
C TYR A 42 -4.82 -6.77 4.30
N HIS A 43 -5.80 -7.24 5.07
CA HIS A 43 -6.30 -6.50 6.23
C HIS A 43 -5.24 -6.29 7.31
N ARG A 44 -4.44 -7.32 7.62
CA ARG A 44 -3.31 -7.19 8.55
C ARG A 44 -2.27 -6.18 8.08
N TRP A 45 -1.91 -6.23 6.79
CA TRP A 45 -0.98 -5.28 6.20
C TRP A 45 -1.54 -3.87 6.21
N LYS A 46 -2.82 -3.67 5.92
CA LYS A 46 -3.47 -2.37 5.98
C LYS A 46 -3.47 -1.79 7.40
N GLN A 47 -3.68 -2.62 8.43
CA GLN A 47 -3.59 -2.18 9.83
C GLN A 47 -2.15 -1.81 10.23
N GLN A 48 -1.16 -2.58 9.78
CA GLN A 48 0.24 -2.42 10.20
C GLN A 48 1.00 -1.35 9.40
N TYR A 49 0.70 -1.22 8.10
CA TYR A 49 1.45 -0.37 7.16
C TYR A 49 0.60 0.73 6.51
N GLY A 50 -0.73 0.70 6.65
CA GLY A 50 -1.61 1.75 6.11
C GLY A 50 -1.37 3.11 6.76
N GLY A 51 -1.01 3.14 8.05
CA GLY A 51 -0.60 4.37 8.74
C GLY A 51 0.74 4.92 8.22
N MET A 52 1.71 4.02 7.97
CA MET A 52 3.02 4.40 7.40
C MET A 52 2.89 4.98 5.99
N GLN A 53 2.00 4.43 5.15
CA GLN A 53 1.70 5.03 3.84
C GLN A 53 1.16 6.46 3.97
N ALA A 54 0.28 6.71 4.94
CA ALA A 54 -0.29 8.03 5.15
C ALA A 54 0.77 9.04 5.65
N GLU A 55 1.69 8.62 6.52
CA GLU A 55 2.81 9.46 6.97
C GLU A 55 3.84 9.71 5.86
N GLU A 56 4.22 8.69 5.10
CA GLU A 56 5.14 8.82 3.97
C GLU A 56 4.57 9.72 2.86
N ALA A 57 3.27 9.58 2.56
CA ALA A 57 2.57 10.45 1.61
C ALA A 57 2.51 11.91 2.08
N LYS A 58 2.31 12.14 3.39
CA LYS A 58 2.37 13.49 3.98
C LYS A 58 3.77 14.09 3.87
N ARG A 59 4.81 13.31 4.19
CA ARG A 59 6.21 13.75 4.08
C ARG A 59 6.59 14.09 2.64
N LEU A 60 6.16 13.29 1.67
CA LEU A 60 6.37 13.55 0.25
C LEU A 60 5.70 14.86 -0.19
N THR A 61 4.44 15.06 0.19
CA THR A 61 3.69 16.30 -0.11
C THR A 61 4.35 17.54 0.52
N GLN A 62 4.91 17.39 1.72
CA GLN A 62 5.57 18.48 2.42
C GLN A 62 6.91 18.84 1.76
N LEU A 63 7.70 17.84 1.35
CA LEU A 63 8.93 18.03 0.58
C LEU A 63 8.67 18.64 -0.81
N GLU A 64 7.61 18.23 -1.50
CA GLU A 64 7.21 18.83 -2.79
C GLU A 64 6.78 20.30 -2.62
N LYS A 65 6.06 20.63 -1.54
CA LYS A 65 5.69 22.02 -1.23
C LYS A 65 6.89 22.90 -0.91
N GLU A 66 7.93 22.36 -0.28
CA GLU A 66 9.16 23.10 -0.02
C GLU A 66 10.00 23.29 -1.29
N ASN A 67 10.01 22.31 -2.20
CA ASN A 67 10.68 22.43 -3.50
C ASN A 67 9.96 23.39 -4.46
N ALA A 68 8.63 23.45 -4.44
CA ALA A 68 7.85 24.35 -5.30
C ALA A 68 7.87 25.82 -4.87
N ARG A 69 8.50 26.13 -3.72
CA ARG A 69 8.59 27.48 -3.14
C ARG A 69 9.99 28.09 -3.26
N LEU A 70 10.92 27.39 -3.89
CA LEU A 70 12.24 27.84 -4.32
C LEU A 70 12.25 27.99 -5.85
#